data_AF-A0A832GG16-F1
#
_entry.id   AF-A0A832GG16-F1
#
_cell.length_a   1.000
_cell.length_b   1.000
_cell.length_c   1.000
_cell.angle_alpha   90.00
_cell.angle_beta   90.00
_cell.angle_gamma   90.00
#
_symmetry.space_group_name_H-M   'P 1'
#
loop_
_entity.id
_entity.type
_entity.pdbx_description
1 polymer ?
#
loop_
_entity_poly.entity_id
_entity_poly.type
_entity_poly.pdbx_seq_one_letter_code
_entity_poly.pdbx_strand_id
1 'polypeptide(L)'
;HTAIASLARDPAALIVFPEGTRSRDGSLGPFRRGAFAIAFATGRQLVPVAIIGSGQVLPPTTLRFNRGTIEVVFLPPVQPPPFRSRTDERQWIEHLRHNILAALDRAS
;
A
#
# COMPACT_ATOMS: atom_id res chain seq x y z
N HIS A 1 -18.08 -18.37 3.06
CA HIS A 1 -18.50 -16.96 3.00
C HIS A 1 -17.24 -16.11 3.01
N THR A 2 -16.70 -15.74 1.85
CA THR A 2 -15.33 -15.22 1.70
C THR A 2 -15.26 -13.78 2.22
N ALA A 3 -14.18 -13.39 2.92
CA ALA A 3 -13.97 -12.04 3.48
C ALA A 3 -14.24 -10.91 2.47
N ILE A 4 -13.97 -11.16 1.19
CA ILE A 4 -14.27 -10.27 0.05
C ILE A 4 -15.77 -9.87 0.00
N ALA A 5 -16.67 -10.83 0.18
CA ALA A 5 -18.11 -10.59 0.14
C ALA A 5 -18.60 -9.78 1.37
N SER A 6 -17.90 -9.87 2.50
CA SER A 6 -18.21 -9.09 3.70
C SER A 6 -17.77 -7.63 3.55
N LEU A 7 -16.56 -7.41 3.03
CA LEU A 7 -16.00 -6.07 2.77
C LEU A 7 -16.73 -5.31 1.64
N ALA A 8 -17.42 -6.02 0.76
CA ALA A 8 -18.29 -5.39 -0.23
C ALA A 8 -19.58 -4.81 0.38
N ARG A 9 -20.01 -5.31 1.54
CA ARG A 9 -21.30 -4.97 2.17
C ARG A 9 -21.18 -3.98 3.33
N ASP A 10 -20.02 -3.91 3.99
CA ASP A 10 -19.77 -3.06 5.14
C ASP A 10 -18.74 -1.98 4.78
N PRO A 11 -19.00 -0.67 5.00
CA PRO A 11 -18.09 0.43 4.64
C PRO A 11 -16.74 0.44 5.39
N ALA A 12 -16.40 -0.60 6.15
CA ALA A 12 -15.12 -0.73 6.82
C ALA A 12 -13.92 -0.43 5.89
N ALA A 13 -13.04 0.46 6.33
CA ALA A 13 -11.80 0.76 5.64
C ALA A 13 -10.85 -0.45 5.73
N LEU A 14 -10.48 -1.02 4.58
CA LEU A 14 -9.48 -2.07 4.50
C LEU A 14 -8.10 -1.47 4.32
N ILE A 15 -7.18 -1.77 5.25
CA ILE A 15 -5.76 -1.42 5.13
C ILE A 15 -5.01 -2.64 4.61
N VAL A 16 -4.22 -2.46 3.56
CA VAL A 16 -3.40 -3.51 2.96
C VAL A 16 -1.98 -3.00 2.75
N PHE A 17 -0.99 -3.82 3.15
CA PHE A 17 0.42 -3.57 2.85
C PHE A 17 0.83 -4.36 1.60
N PRO A 18 1.03 -3.72 0.45
CA PRO A 18 1.20 -4.44 -0.82
C PRO A 18 2.52 -5.22 -0.93
N GLU A 19 3.53 -4.91 -0.13
CA GLU A 19 4.79 -5.67 -0.06
C GLU A 19 4.63 -7.01 0.69
N GLY A 20 3.69 -7.05 1.66
CA GLY A 20 3.39 -8.20 2.50
C GLY A 20 4.35 -8.43 3.68
N THR A 21 5.48 -7.72 3.73
CA THR A 21 6.46 -7.78 4.83
C THR A 21 7.03 -6.39 5.09
N ARG A 22 7.46 -6.09 6.32
CA ARG A 22 8.19 -4.86 6.64
C ARG A 22 9.54 -4.85 5.91
N SER A 23 9.90 -3.71 5.33
CA SER A 23 11.23 -3.50 4.75
C SER A 23 12.32 -3.62 5.80
N ARG A 24 13.46 -4.23 5.44
CA ARG A 24 14.62 -4.42 6.33
C ARG A 24 15.67 -3.33 6.17
N ASP A 25 15.74 -2.73 4.99
CA ASP A 25 16.68 -1.66 4.63
C ASP A 25 16.00 -0.29 4.50
N GLY A 26 14.67 -0.24 4.65
CA GLY A 26 13.88 0.98 4.51
C GLY A 26 13.44 1.28 3.08
N SER A 27 13.83 0.45 2.11
CA SER A 27 13.38 0.59 0.72
C SER A 27 11.94 0.07 0.54
N LEU A 28 11.19 0.70 -0.37
CA LEU A 28 9.85 0.24 -0.77
C LEU A 28 9.98 -0.90 -1.78
N GLY A 29 9.66 -2.12 -1.34
CA GLY A 29 9.72 -3.33 -2.15
C GLY A 29 8.64 -3.41 -3.24
N PRO A 30 8.68 -4.48 -4.06
CA PRO A 30 7.70 -4.70 -5.12
C PRO A 30 6.31 -4.98 -4.55
N PHE A 31 5.31 -4.45 -5.23
CA PHE A 31 3.91 -4.61 -4.83
C PHE A 31 3.31 -5.91 -5.38
N ARG A 32 2.64 -6.68 -4.51
CA ARG A 32 2.00 -7.94 -4.87
C ARG A 32 0.57 -7.69 -5.37
N ARG A 33 0.24 -8.16 -6.58
CA ARG A 33 -1.11 -8.07 -7.17
C ARG A 33 -2.23 -8.55 -6.22
N GLY A 34 -1.97 -9.58 -5.42
CA GLY A 34 -2.94 -10.11 -4.46
C GLY A 34 -3.47 -9.07 -3.48
N ALA A 35 -2.66 -8.07 -3.12
CA ALA A 35 -3.04 -6.98 -2.24
C ALA A 35 -4.16 -6.07 -2.82
N PHE A 36 -4.30 -6.05 -4.15
CA PHE A 36 -5.25 -5.21 -4.86
C PHE A 36 -6.50 -5.98 -5.32
N ALA A 37 -6.59 -7.28 -5.05
CA ALA A 37 -7.63 -8.15 -5.59
C ALA A 37 -9.05 -7.67 -5.28
N ILE A 38 -9.28 -7.16 -4.06
CA ILE A 38 -10.59 -6.63 -3.64
C ILE A 38 -10.93 -5.36 -4.42
N ALA A 39 -10.00 -4.41 -4.51
CA ALA A 39 -10.24 -3.17 -5.23
C ALA A 39 -10.48 -3.40 -6.73
N PHE A 40 -9.74 -4.33 -7.34
CA PHE A 40 -9.93 -4.69 -8.75
C PHE A 40 -11.27 -5.40 -8.98
N ALA A 41 -11.69 -6.27 -8.06
CA ALA A 41 -12.96 -7.00 -8.18
C ALA A 41 -14.18 -6.11 -7.89
N THR A 42 -14.04 -5.08 -7.05
CA THR A 42 -15.15 -4.24 -6.60
C THR A 42 -15.18 -2.86 -7.26
N GLY A 43 -14.12 -2.48 -7.96
CA GLY A 43 -13.96 -1.13 -8.51
C GLY A 43 -13.92 -0.04 -7.44
N ARG A 44 -13.54 -0.36 -6.19
CA ARG A 44 -13.42 0.64 -5.12
C ARG A 44 -12.13 1.46 -5.28
N GLN A 45 -12.22 2.74 -4.92
CA GLN A 45 -11.06 3.61 -4.84
C GLN A 45 -10.05 3.10 -3.80
N LEU A 46 -8.78 3.34 -4.10
CA LEU A 46 -7.65 3.09 -3.21
C LEU A 46 -7.09 4.44 -2.78
N VAL A 47 -6.76 4.59 -1.49
CA VAL A 47 -6.02 5.76 -1.00
C VAL A 47 -4.58 5.31 -0.75
N PRO A 48 -3.61 5.73 -1.58
CA PRO A 48 -2.22 5.35 -1.35
C PRO A 48 -1.68 6.10 -0.13
N VAL A 49 -0.94 5.39 0.73
CA VAL A 49 -0.38 5.96 1.96
C VAL A 49 1.11 5.62 2.02
N ALA A 50 1.94 6.64 2.21
CA ALA A 50 3.37 6.49 2.46
C ALA A 50 3.64 6.65 3.97
N ILE A 51 4.45 5.76 4.54
CA ILE A 51 4.82 5.78 5.96
C ILE A 51 6.34 5.86 6.07
N ILE A 52 6.84 6.94 6.66
CA ILE A 52 8.27 7.28 6.72
C ILE A 52 8.74 7.24 8.18
N GLY A 53 9.96 6.78 8.42
CA GLY A 53 10.58 6.75 9.75
C GLY A 53 10.11 5.62 10.67
N SER A 54 9.03 4.91 10.32
CA SER A 54 8.48 3.81 11.15
C SER A 54 9.48 2.69 11.42
N GLY A 55 10.34 2.34 10.46
CA GLY A 55 11.39 1.33 10.63
C GLY A 55 12.52 1.75 11.58
N GLN A 56 12.73 3.05 11.79
CA GLN A 56 13.70 3.56 12.76
C GLN A 56 13.12 3.57 14.17
N VAL A 57 11.83 3.91 14.29
CA VAL A 57 11.08 3.92 15.55
C VAL A 57 10.83 2.50 16.07
N LEU A 58 10.45 1.57 15.20
CA LEU A 58 10.26 0.15 15.54
C LEU A 58 10.88 -0.75 14.46
N PRO A 59 12.18 -1.09 14.60
CA PRO A 59 12.87 -1.90 13.62
C PRO A 59 12.25 -3.30 13.50
N PRO A 60 12.30 -3.92 12.30
CA PRO A 60 11.61 -5.18 12.03
C PRO A 60 12.08 -6.36 12.88
N THR A 61 13.31 -6.31 13.40
CA THR A 61 13.98 -7.39 14.13
C THR A 61 13.80 -7.31 15.66
N THR A 62 13.17 -6.26 16.18
CA THR A 62 13.07 -6.04 17.62
C THR A 62 11.71 -5.45 18.02
N LEU A 63 11.37 -5.60 19.29
CA LEU A 63 10.22 -4.95 19.93
C LEU A 63 10.62 -3.71 20.73
N ARG A 64 11.91 -3.35 20.73
CA ARG A 64 12.39 -2.12 21.38
C ARG A 64 12.03 -0.92 20.53
N PHE A 65 11.26 -0.02 21.11
CA PHE A 65 10.91 1.26 20.52
C PHE A 65 12.04 2.27 20.72
N ASN A 66 12.37 2.97 19.64
CA ASN A 66 13.26 4.13 19.66
C ASN A 66 12.43 5.41 19.61
N ARG A 67 12.97 6.51 20.17
CA ARG A 67 12.38 7.84 19.93
C ARG A 67 12.64 8.24 18.47
N GLY A 68 11.63 8.81 17.84
CA GLY A 68 11.72 9.32 16.48
C GLY A 68 10.36 9.82 16.00
N THR A 69 10.34 10.40 14.81
CA THR A 69 9.13 10.89 14.16
C THR A 69 8.69 9.88 13.11
N ILE A 70 7.38 9.61 13.07
CA ILE A 70 6.75 8.86 11.98
C ILE A 70 5.92 9.87 11.19
N GLU A 71 6.20 9.98 9.90
CA GLU A 71 5.39 10.77 8.98
C GLU A 71 4.47 9.84 8.18
N VAL A 72 3.22 10.26 8.02
CA VAL A 72 2.21 9.54 7.24
C VAL A 72 1.66 10.49 6.18
N VAL A 73 1.94 10.18 4.92
CA VAL A 73 1.53 10.99 3.78
C VAL A 73 0.41 10.26 3.04
N PHE A 74 -0.76 10.89 2.99
CA PHE A 74 -1.88 10.41 2.19
C PHE A 74 -1.79 11.01 0.78
N LEU A 75 -1.79 10.16 -0.23
CA LEU A 75 -1.80 10.57 -1.62
C LEU A 75 -3.26 10.67 -2.12
N PRO A 76 -3.51 11.41 -3.23
CA PRO A 76 -4.83 11.46 -3.84
C PRO A 76 -5.41 10.06 -4.11
N PRO A 77 -6.73 9.87 -3.86
CA PRO A 77 -7.38 8.61 -4.18
C PRO A 77 -7.20 8.21 -5.65
N VAL A 78 -6.93 6.94 -5.89
CA VAL A 78 -6.79 6.37 -7.23
C VAL A 78 -7.91 5.37 -7.50
N GLN A 79 -8.50 5.49 -8.69
CA GLN A 79 -9.51 4.58 -9.17
C GLN A 79 -8.85 3.53 -10.08
N PRO A 80 -8.91 2.22 -9.76
CA PRO A 80 -8.45 1.21 -10.69
C PRO A 80 -9.37 1.21 -11.94
N PRO A 81 -8.80 1.31 -13.16
CA PRO A 81 -9.57 1.19 -14.39
C PRO A 81 -10.02 -0.27 -14.60
N PRO A 82 -11.01 -0.50 -15.49
CA PRO A 82 -11.30 -1.86 -15.95
C PRO A 82 -10.10 -2.40 -16.76
N PHE A 83 -9.36 -3.33 -16.18
CA PHE A 83 -8.19 -3.93 -16.83
C PHE A 83 -8.60 -4.93 -17.90
N ARG A 84 -7.86 -4.95 -19.02
CA ARG A 84 -8.08 -5.89 -20.13
C ARG A 84 -7.14 -7.10 -20.05
N SER A 85 -6.02 -6.95 -19.34
CA SER A 85 -5.05 -8.02 -19.16
C SER A 85 -4.35 -7.97 -17.79
N ARG A 86 -3.74 -9.11 -17.39
CA ARG A 86 -2.84 -9.15 -16.21
C ARG A 86 -1.60 -8.28 -16.38
N THR A 87 -1.20 -7.96 -17.62
CA THR A 87 -0.07 -7.06 -17.86
C THR A 87 -0.44 -5.64 -17.52
N ASP A 88 -1.65 -5.19 -17.88
CA ASP A 88 -2.15 -3.85 -17.58
C ASP A 88 -2.23 -3.62 -16.07
N GLU A 89 -2.75 -4.61 -15.33
CA GLU A 89 -2.79 -4.57 -13.86
C GLU A 89 -1.39 -4.39 -13.27
N ARG A 90 -0.39 -5.15 -13.75
CA ARG A 90 0.98 -5.07 -13.25
C ARG A 90 1.60 -3.70 -13.54
N GLN A 91 1.41 -3.17 -14.74
CA GLN A 91 1.91 -1.84 -15.12
C GLN A 91 1.26 -0.75 -14.26
N TRP A 92 -0.04 -0.85 -14.00
CA TRP A 92 -0.75 0.09 -13.15
C TRP A 92 -0.30 0.01 -11.68
N ILE A 93 -0.11 -1.20 -11.14
CA ILE A 93 0.45 -1.41 -9.80
C ILE A 93 1.85 -0.80 -9.69
N GLU A 94 2.68 -1.00 -10.70
CA GLU A 94 4.03 -0.46 -10.73
C GLU A 94 4.04 1.08 -10.85
N HIS A 95 3.12 1.66 -11.62
CA HIS A 95 2.92 3.10 -11.68
C HIS A 95 2.47 3.66 -10.32
N LEU A 96 1.54 2.99 -9.65
CA LEU A 96 1.10 3.35 -8.30
C LEU A 96 2.28 3.30 -7.30
N ARG A 97 3.12 2.27 -7.38
CA ARG A 97 4.33 2.13 -6.56
C ARG A 97 5.29 3.30 -6.79
N HIS A 98 5.52 3.68 -8.04
CA HIS A 98 6.35 4.86 -8.38
C HIS A 98 5.79 6.16 -7.82
N ASN A 99 4.47 6.35 -7.82
CA ASN A 99 3.85 7.55 -7.24
C ASN A 99 4.07 7.64 -5.73
N ILE A 100 4.03 6.49 -5.03
CA ILE A 100 4.34 6.43 -3.59
C ILE A 100 5.83 6.69 -3.35
N LEU A 101 6.72 6.09 -4.13
CA LEU A 101 8.16 6.38 -4.06
C LEU A 101 8.46 7.88 -4.22
N ALA A 102 7.87 8.51 -5.24
CA ALA A 102 8.05 9.93 -5.47
C ALA A 102 7.53 10.81 -4.32
N ALA A 103 6.55 10.33 -3.55
CA ALA A 103 6.10 11.00 -2.33
C ALA A 103 7.08 10.79 -1.16
N LEU A 104 7.69 9.60 -1.05
CA LEU A 104 8.74 9.32 -0.05
C LEU A 104 9.97 10.21 -0.25
N ASP A 105 10.39 10.41 -1.51
CA ASP A 105 11.58 11.22 -1.84
C ASP A 105 11.40 12.72 -1.53
N ARG A 106 10.17 13.23 -1.56
CA ARG A 106 9.86 14.66 -1.30
C ARG A 106 9.78 15.02 0.19
N ALA A 107 9.67 14.00 1.04
CA ALA A 107 9.55 14.14 2.49
C ALA A 107 10.88 13.90 3.23
N SER A 108 11.97 13.64 2.48
CA SER A 108 13.34 13.51 2.99
C SER A 108 14.14 14.79 2.78
#